data_AF-A0A7R9KP85-F1
#
_entry.id   AF-A0A7R9KP85-F1
#
_cell.length_a   1.000
_cell.length_b   1.000
_cell.length_c   1.000
_cell.angle_alpha   90.00
_cell.angle_beta   90.00
_cell.angle_gamma   90.00
#
_symmetry.space_group_name_H-M   'P 1'
#
loop_
_entity.id
_entity.type
_entity.pdbx_description
1 polymer ?
#
loop_
_entity_poly.entity_id
_entity_poly.type
_entity_poly.pdbx_seq_one_letter_code
_entity_poly.pdbx_strand_id
1 'polypeptide(L)'
;MSELSELRTENTKLKFRLSVLKNSIDDEKKRQMQSSANPTTDEPKSAKSQSFSANLIEDKTAMNSVLHSIKKLFGTAIREAYPQLTNAPLLVTRSDHADYQCNSALPLSKYIGGDKRLNPLDVANTLIKHLPPNPMMGEVAVARAGFINITLNKEFVSKSILNVVTNGVRVQSLADKSANNRVVIDYSAPNIAKEMHVG
;
A
#
# COMPACT_ATOMS: atom_id res chain seq x y z
N MET A 1 -35.70 20.09 -15.25
CA MET A 1 -34.41 20.03 -15.96
C MET A 1 -34.19 18.60 -16.43
N SER A 2 -33.58 18.38 -17.59
CA SER A 2 -33.36 17.02 -18.12
C SER A 2 -32.37 16.28 -17.22
N GLU A 3 -32.65 15.03 -16.87
CA GLU A 3 -31.77 14.12 -16.09
C GLU A 3 -30.31 14.13 -16.60
N LEU A 4 -30.13 14.29 -17.91
CA LEU A 4 -28.82 14.45 -18.55
C LEU A 4 -28.03 15.67 -18.04
N SER A 5 -28.71 16.79 -17.76
CA SER A 5 -28.08 18.01 -17.26
C SER A 5 -27.63 17.89 -15.80
N GLU A 6 -28.38 17.14 -14.99
CA GLU A 6 -28.04 16.85 -13.59
C GLU A 6 -26.82 15.92 -13.53
N LEU A 7 -26.83 14.83 -14.31
CA LEU A 7 -25.69 13.91 -14.41
C LEU A 7 -24.41 14.59 -14.92
N ARG A 8 -24.51 15.52 -15.89
CA ARG A 8 -23.35 16.31 -16.35
C ARG A 8 -22.80 17.22 -15.26
N THR A 9 -23.68 17.85 -14.50
CA THR A 9 -23.30 18.73 -13.39
C THR A 9 -22.63 17.92 -12.27
N GLU A 10 -23.18 16.76 -11.93
CA GLU A 10 -22.61 15.86 -10.93
C GLU A 10 -21.24 15.32 -11.36
N ASN A 11 -21.09 14.85 -12.60
CA ASN A 11 -19.81 14.37 -13.13
C ASN A 11 -18.72 15.45 -13.05
N THR A 12 -19.08 16.71 -13.32
CA THR A 12 -18.18 17.86 -13.22
C THR A 12 -17.77 18.11 -11.76
N LYS A 13 -18.72 18.08 -10.81
CA LYS A 13 -18.45 18.21 -9.38
C LYS A 13 -17.54 17.08 -8.86
N LEU A 14 -17.77 15.84 -9.29
CA LEU A 14 -16.98 14.69 -8.89
C LEU A 14 -15.55 14.75 -9.42
N LYS A 15 -15.36 15.13 -10.70
CA LYS A 15 -14.03 15.35 -11.29
C LYS A 15 -13.26 16.46 -10.56
N PHE A 16 -13.94 17.56 -10.21
CA PHE A 16 -13.34 18.62 -9.42
C PHE A 16 -12.91 18.13 -8.04
N ARG A 17 -13.77 17.41 -7.30
CA ARG A 17 -13.41 16.81 -6.01
C ARG A 17 -12.21 15.87 -6.12
N LEU A 18 -12.17 15.03 -7.15
CA LEU A 18 -11.03 14.15 -7.43
C LEU A 18 -9.73 14.94 -7.62
N SER A 19 -9.77 16.06 -8.34
CA SER A 19 -8.61 16.94 -8.53
C SER A 19 -8.15 17.55 -7.21
N VAL A 20 -9.09 18.04 -6.38
CA VAL A 20 -8.76 18.62 -5.07
C VAL A 20 -8.10 17.58 -4.17
N LEU A 21 -8.67 16.37 -4.10
CA LEU A 21 -8.12 15.29 -3.27
C LEU A 21 -6.73 14.86 -3.72
N LYS A 22 -6.48 14.76 -5.03
CA LYS A 22 -5.14 14.46 -5.56
C LYS A 22 -4.12 15.52 -5.15
N ASN A 23 -4.48 16.80 -5.29
CA ASN A 23 -3.62 17.91 -4.86
C ASN A 23 -3.34 17.86 -3.35
N SER A 24 -4.36 17.59 -2.53
CA SER A 24 -4.18 17.44 -1.08
C SER A 24 -3.24 16.28 -0.72
N ILE A 25 -3.37 15.13 -1.38
CA ILE A 25 -2.46 13.98 -1.18
C ILE A 25 -1.01 14.35 -1.55
N ASP A 26 -0.81 15.06 -2.66
CA ASP A 26 0.52 15.47 -3.09
C ASP A 26 1.13 16.54 -2.16
N ASP A 27 0.31 17.45 -1.64
CA ASP A 27 0.72 18.42 -0.64
C ASP A 27 1.11 17.76 0.69
N GLU A 28 0.38 16.73 1.13
CA GLU A 28 0.75 15.92 2.29
C GLU A 28 2.08 15.21 2.08
N LYS A 29 2.28 14.55 0.92
CA LYS A 29 3.55 13.92 0.57
C LYS A 29 4.71 14.92 0.55
N LYS A 30 4.51 16.13 0.00
CA LYS A 30 5.53 17.20 -0.02
C LYS A 30 5.87 17.67 1.40
N ARG A 31 4.88 17.89 2.25
CA ARG A 31 5.08 18.25 3.67
C ARG A 31 5.86 17.16 4.42
N GLN A 32 5.56 15.89 4.13
CA GLN A 32 6.32 14.76 4.66
C GLN A 32 7.78 14.74 4.17
N MET A 33 8.06 15.09 2.91
CA MET A 33 9.44 15.16 2.40
C MET A 33 10.25 16.31 3.03
N GLN A 34 9.63 17.47 3.26
CA GLN A 34 10.30 18.64 3.85
C GLN A 34 10.61 18.47 5.35
N SER A 35 9.78 17.75 6.11
CA SER A 35 10.03 17.48 7.53
C SER A 35 11.21 16.52 7.82
N SER A 36 11.74 15.83 6.80
CA SER A 36 12.94 14.97 6.93
C SER A 36 14.27 15.73 6.81
N ALA A 37 14.26 17.00 6.40
CA ALA A 37 15.47 17.72 6.00
C ALA A 37 16.07 18.65 7.07
N ASN A 38 15.39 18.90 8.21
CA ASN A 38 15.92 19.79 9.27
C ASN A 38 15.84 19.13 10.67
N PRO A 39 16.97 18.91 11.36
CA PRO A 39 16.98 18.73 12.81
C PRO A 39 17.16 20.08 13.52
N THR A 40 16.60 20.21 14.73
CA THR A 40 16.74 21.30 15.76
C THR A 40 15.96 22.61 15.49
N THR A 41 15.34 23.31 16.45
CA THR A 41 15.26 23.27 17.93
C THR A 41 14.06 24.13 18.41
N ASP A 42 13.66 23.92 19.67
CA ASP A 42 12.94 24.83 20.59
C ASP A 42 11.40 24.88 20.67
N GLU A 43 10.97 24.91 21.94
CA GLU A 43 9.63 24.74 22.51
C GLU A 43 9.01 26.12 22.91
N PRO A 44 7.86 26.20 23.61
CA PRO A 44 6.51 26.40 23.06
C PRO A 44 5.88 27.76 23.41
N LYS A 45 4.94 28.27 22.59
CA LYS A 45 3.96 29.30 23.04
C LYS A 45 2.56 29.07 22.47
N SER A 46 1.68 28.62 23.37
CA SER A 46 0.26 29.00 23.56
C SER A 46 -0.50 29.65 22.38
N ALA A 47 -1.41 28.88 21.77
CA ALA A 47 -2.71 29.40 21.31
C ALA A 47 -3.74 28.26 21.21
N LYS A 48 -4.85 28.40 21.94
CA LYS A 48 -6.03 27.52 21.88
C LYS A 48 -6.76 27.75 20.56
N SER A 49 -6.67 26.78 19.66
CA SER A 49 -7.64 26.58 18.58
C SER A 49 -7.82 25.08 18.38
N GLN A 50 -9.03 24.60 18.68
CA GLN A 50 -9.44 23.22 18.41
C GLN A 50 -9.41 22.98 16.90
N SER A 51 -8.28 22.51 16.41
CA SER A 51 -8.16 21.86 15.11
C SER A 51 -7.92 20.39 15.39
N PHE A 52 -8.92 19.55 15.08
CA PHE A 52 -8.72 18.11 14.92
C PHE A 52 -7.85 17.90 13.68
N SER A 53 -6.56 18.19 13.82
CA SER A 53 -5.55 17.78 12.87
C SER A 53 -5.22 16.34 13.20
N ALA A 54 -5.68 15.41 12.35
CA ALA A 54 -5.15 14.07 12.29
C ALA A 54 -3.67 14.19 11.91
N ASN A 55 -2.81 14.41 12.91
CA ASN A 55 -1.37 14.34 12.76
C ASN A 55 -1.01 12.86 12.55
N LEU A 56 -1.18 12.40 11.32
CA LEU A 56 -0.55 11.19 10.80
C LEU A 56 0.94 11.51 10.69
N ILE A 57 1.64 11.52 11.83
CA ILE A 57 3.09 11.43 11.83
C ILE A 57 3.38 10.02 11.33
N GLU A 58 3.63 9.88 10.02
CA GLU A 58 4.33 8.72 9.49
C GLU A 58 5.66 8.66 10.23
N ASP A 59 5.74 7.73 11.18
CA ASP A 59 6.99 7.44 11.86
C ASP A 59 7.94 6.87 10.82
N LYS A 60 8.81 7.73 10.29
CA LYS A 60 9.82 7.36 9.28
C LYS A 60 10.80 6.30 9.81
N THR A 61 10.84 6.07 11.12
CA THR A 61 11.64 5.01 11.74
C THR A 61 10.90 3.68 11.85
N ALA A 62 9.57 3.69 11.67
CA ALA A 62 8.76 2.49 11.72
C ALA A 62 8.87 1.67 10.42
N MET A 63 8.96 0.36 10.59
CA MET A 63 9.06 -0.59 9.50
C MET A 63 7.68 -0.83 8.89
N ASN A 64 7.64 -0.79 7.56
CA ASN A 64 6.48 -1.19 6.77
C ASN A 64 6.64 -2.60 6.23
N SER A 65 5.52 -3.30 6.03
CA SER A 65 5.53 -4.60 5.36
C SER A 65 5.91 -4.42 3.89
N VAL A 66 7.08 -4.95 3.52
CA VAL A 66 7.56 -4.95 2.12
C VAL A 66 6.53 -5.59 1.19
N LEU A 67 5.94 -6.72 1.61
CA LEU A 67 4.88 -7.38 0.85
C LEU A 67 3.67 -6.47 0.63
N HIS A 68 3.25 -5.71 1.65
CA HIS A 68 2.15 -4.77 1.52
C HIS A 68 2.48 -3.64 0.54
N SER A 69 3.68 -3.08 0.61
CA SER A 69 4.16 -2.05 -0.32
C SER A 69 4.18 -2.55 -1.77
N ILE A 70 4.68 -3.77 -2.00
CA ILE A 70 4.66 -4.41 -3.33
C ILE A 70 3.21 -4.58 -3.82
N LYS A 71 2.31 -5.10 -2.97
CA LYS A 71 0.89 -5.23 -3.31
C LYS A 71 0.27 -3.88 -3.68
N LYS A 72 0.55 -2.82 -2.93
CA LYS A 72 0.07 -1.47 -3.23
C LYS A 72 0.55 -0.96 -4.59
N LEU A 73 1.84 -1.15 -4.90
CA LEU A 73 2.43 -0.78 -6.18
C LEU A 73 1.78 -1.52 -7.36
N PHE A 74 1.66 -2.85 -7.27
CA PHE A 74 1.00 -3.64 -8.30
C PHE A 74 -0.50 -3.34 -8.40
N GLY A 75 -1.18 -3.04 -7.29
CA GLY A 75 -2.58 -2.60 -7.29
C GLY A 75 -2.77 -1.28 -8.05
N THR A 76 -1.84 -0.33 -7.91
CA THR A 76 -1.83 0.90 -8.72
C THR A 76 -1.57 0.59 -10.18
N ALA A 77 -0.55 -0.24 -10.49
CA ALA A 77 -0.22 -0.61 -11.87
C ALA A 77 -1.38 -1.32 -12.58
N ILE A 78 -2.10 -2.22 -11.90
CA ILE A 78 -3.29 -2.88 -12.44
C ILE A 78 -4.40 -1.86 -12.73
N ARG A 79 -4.63 -0.91 -11.81
CA ARG A 79 -5.67 0.11 -11.97
C ARG A 79 -5.37 1.06 -13.14
N GLU A 80 -4.10 1.36 -13.38
CA GLU A 80 -3.68 2.19 -14.52
C GLU A 80 -3.73 1.42 -15.84
N ALA A 81 -3.24 0.17 -15.86
CA ALA A 81 -3.25 -0.67 -17.05
C ALA A 81 -4.68 -1.08 -17.48
N TYR A 82 -5.57 -1.32 -16.50
CA TYR A 82 -6.92 -1.83 -16.73
C TYR A 82 -7.95 -1.09 -15.85
N PRO A 83 -8.25 0.19 -16.13
CA PRO A 83 -9.12 1.04 -15.31
C PRO A 83 -10.57 0.55 -15.21
N GLN A 84 -11.01 -0.30 -16.14
CA GLN A 84 -12.32 -0.94 -16.14
C GLN A 84 -12.48 -2.03 -15.06
N LEU A 85 -11.38 -2.49 -14.44
CA LEU A 85 -11.42 -3.54 -13.43
C LEU A 85 -11.54 -2.94 -12.03
N THR A 86 -12.61 -3.31 -11.32
CA THR A 86 -12.88 -2.83 -9.95
C THR A 86 -12.28 -3.73 -8.87
N ASN A 87 -12.31 -5.06 -9.04
CA ASN A 87 -11.80 -6.04 -8.08
C ASN A 87 -10.82 -7.02 -8.75
N ALA A 88 -9.76 -6.46 -9.32
CA ALA A 88 -8.77 -7.22 -10.04
C ALA A 88 -7.98 -8.16 -9.10
N PRO A 89 -7.77 -9.45 -9.46
CA PRO A 89 -6.99 -10.38 -8.64
C PRO A 89 -5.54 -9.90 -8.50
N LEU A 90 -5.09 -9.75 -7.25
CA LEU A 90 -3.73 -9.35 -6.91
C LEU A 90 -3.10 -10.40 -5.99
N LEU A 91 -2.22 -11.21 -6.56
CA LEU A 91 -1.49 -12.27 -5.87
C LEU A 91 0.00 -11.96 -5.89
N VAL A 92 0.53 -11.63 -4.71
CA VAL A 92 1.97 -11.44 -4.48
C VAL A 92 2.38 -12.34 -3.32
N THR A 93 3.42 -13.13 -3.53
CA THR A 93 3.97 -14.10 -2.57
C THR A 93 5.49 -13.95 -2.48
N ARG A 94 6.09 -14.59 -1.47
CA ARG A 94 7.54 -14.88 -1.51
C ARG A 94 7.82 -15.90 -2.62
N SER A 95 9.07 -15.94 -3.08
CA SER A 95 9.51 -16.82 -4.16
C SER A 95 10.84 -17.46 -3.82
N ASP A 96 11.12 -18.61 -4.41
CA ASP A 96 12.43 -19.27 -4.36
C ASP A 96 13.35 -18.77 -5.48
N HIS A 97 12.79 -18.12 -6.51
CA HIS A 97 13.52 -17.63 -7.68
C HIS A 97 13.86 -16.13 -7.62
N ALA A 98 13.29 -15.40 -6.66
CA ALA A 98 13.51 -13.98 -6.39
C ALA A 98 13.00 -13.67 -4.97
N ASP A 99 13.17 -12.44 -4.45
CA ASP A 99 12.66 -12.10 -3.11
C ASP A 99 11.13 -12.18 -3.04
N TYR A 100 10.46 -11.72 -4.09
CA TYR A 100 9.00 -11.78 -4.24
C TYR A 100 8.61 -12.16 -5.66
N GLN A 101 7.37 -12.62 -5.80
CA GLN A 101 6.78 -12.91 -7.09
C GLN A 101 5.33 -12.43 -7.14
N CYS A 102 4.96 -11.79 -8.25
CA CYS A 102 3.59 -11.44 -8.57
C CYS A 102 3.02 -12.43 -9.60
N ASN A 103 2.00 -13.16 -9.15
CA ASN A 103 1.33 -14.23 -9.90
C ASN A 103 -0.03 -13.77 -10.45
N SER A 104 -0.23 -12.46 -10.53
CA SER A 104 -1.52 -11.86 -10.91
C SER A 104 -1.78 -11.92 -12.42
N ALA A 105 -0.76 -12.05 -13.27
CA ALA A 105 -0.96 -11.94 -14.71
C ALA A 105 -1.85 -13.05 -15.30
N LEU A 106 -1.70 -14.30 -14.85
CA LEU A 106 -2.54 -15.41 -15.29
C LEU A 106 -4.02 -15.28 -14.89
N PRO A 107 -4.38 -15.02 -13.62
CA PRO A 107 -5.77 -14.80 -13.26
C PRO A 107 -6.33 -13.53 -13.92
N LEU A 108 -5.53 -12.47 -14.07
CA LEU A 108 -5.93 -11.26 -14.78
C LEU A 108 -6.23 -11.53 -16.26
N SER A 109 -5.43 -12.36 -16.94
CA SER A 109 -5.64 -12.64 -18.36
C SER A 109 -6.95 -13.40 -18.63
N LYS A 110 -7.38 -14.23 -17.68
CA LYS A 110 -8.70 -14.87 -17.68
C LYS A 110 -9.80 -13.87 -17.33
N TYR A 111 -9.55 -13.02 -16.33
CA TYR A 111 -10.52 -12.04 -15.83
C TYR A 111 -10.86 -10.96 -16.88
N ILE A 112 -9.85 -10.49 -17.62
CA ILE A 112 -10.00 -9.48 -18.68
C ILE A 112 -10.53 -10.10 -19.98
N GLY A 113 -10.08 -11.32 -20.29
CA GLY A 113 -10.32 -11.94 -21.59
C GLY A 113 -11.72 -12.48 -21.82
N GLY A 114 -12.51 -12.72 -20.77
CA GLY A 114 -13.80 -13.41 -20.91
C GLY A 114 -13.64 -14.72 -21.69
N ASP A 115 -14.34 -14.83 -22.82
CA ASP A 115 -14.26 -15.98 -23.74
C ASP A 115 -12.91 -16.09 -24.50
N LYS A 116 -12.19 -14.97 -24.68
CA LYS A 116 -10.89 -14.93 -25.38
C LYS A 116 -9.78 -14.56 -24.40
N ARG A 117 -9.13 -15.57 -23.83
CA ARG A 117 -8.03 -15.40 -22.87
C ARG A 117 -6.90 -14.57 -23.49
N LEU A 118 -6.50 -13.49 -22.81
CA LEU A 118 -5.26 -12.80 -23.13
C LEU A 118 -4.06 -13.66 -22.76
N ASN A 119 -2.95 -13.45 -23.45
CA ASN A 119 -1.69 -14.08 -23.12
C ASN A 119 -1.18 -13.53 -21.77
N PRO A 120 -0.94 -14.38 -20.75
CA PRO A 120 -0.42 -13.94 -19.46
C PRO A 120 0.91 -13.17 -19.53
N LEU A 121 1.77 -13.47 -20.52
CA LEU A 121 3.02 -12.73 -20.71
C LEU A 121 2.75 -11.27 -21.10
N ASP A 122 1.78 -11.03 -21.98
CA ASP A 122 1.45 -9.67 -22.42
C ASP A 122 0.85 -8.86 -21.28
N VAL A 123 0.02 -9.50 -20.46
CA VAL A 123 -0.50 -8.91 -19.21
C VAL A 123 0.65 -8.57 -18.27
N ALA A 124 1.57 -9.50 -18.02
CA ALA A 124 2.72 -9.27 -17.14
C ALA A 124 3.60 -8.10 -17.62
N ASN A 125 3.91 -8.06 -18.91
CA ASN A 125 4.68 -6.96 -19.53
C ASN A 125 3.94 -5.63 -19.43
N THR A 126 2.61 -5.63 -19.60
CA THR A 126 1.79 -4.42 -19.45
C THR A 126 1.82 -3.91 -18.02
N LEU A 127 1.76 -4.80 -17.02
CA LEU A 127 1.85 -4.41 -15.62
C LEU A 127 3.19 -3.79 -15.26
N ILE A 128 4.31 -4.33 -15.76
CA ILE A 128 5.64 -3.75 -15.52
C ILE A 128 5.75 -2.35 -16.12
N LYS A 129 5.18 -2.14 -17.32
CA LYS A 129 5.18 -0.80 -17.98
C LYS A 129 4.41 0.25 -17.19
N HIS A 130 3.36 -0.14 -16.48
CA HIS A 130 2.55 0.75 -15.64
C HIS A 130 2.98 0.73 -14.16
N LEU A 131 4.11 0.08 -13.84
CA LEU A 131 4.61 0.05 -12.49
C LEU A 131 5.25 1.41 -12.17
N PRO A 132 4.80 2.12 -11.12
CA PRO A 132 5.37 3.41 -10.79
C PRO A 132 6.83 3.24 -10.31
N PRO A 133 7.71 4.20 -10.64
CA PRO A 133 9.10 4.16 -10.20
C PRO A 133 9.15 4.16 -8.68
N ASN A 134 9.97 3.27 -8.11
CA ASN A 134 10.09 3.12 -6.67
C ASN A 134 11.53 2.71 -6.29
N PRO A 135 12.04 3.18 -5.14
CA PRO A 135 13.41 2.89 -4.71
C PRO A 135 13.59 1.49 -4.09
N MET A 136 12.49 0.74 -3.91
CA MET A 136 12.47 -0.54 -3.20
C MET A 136 12.80 -1.72 -4.11
N MET A 137 12.31 -1.70 -5.35
CA MET A 137 12.54 -2.76 -6.32
C MET A 137 13.83 -2.49 -7.10
N GLY A 138 14.69 -3.50 -7.20
CA GLY A 138 15.92 -3.46 -7.98
C GLY A 138 15.71 -4.02 -9.38
N GLU A 139 15.45 -5.32 -9.47
CA GLU A 139 15.20 -6.02 -10.74
C GLU A 139 13.78 -6.57 -10.76
N VAL A 140 13.09 -6.40 -11.91
CA VAL A 140 11.76 -6.97 -12.14
C VAL A 140 11.77 -7.68 -13.49
N ALA A 141 11.56 -9.00 -13.48
CA ALA A 141 11.67 -9.85 -14.66
C ALA A 141 10.41 -10.70 -14.88
N VAL A 142 9.98 -10.83 -16.13
CA VAL A 142 8.86 -11.72 -16.51
C VAL A 142 9.37 -13.11 -16.85
N ALA A 143 8.85 -14.12 -16.18
CA ALA A 143 9.08 -15.52 -16.50
C ALA A 143 8.00 -16.08 -17.44
N ARG A 144 8.29 -17.24 -18.05
CA ARG A 144 7.52 -17.83 -19.16
C ARG A 144 6.02 -18.04 -18.91
N ALA A 145 5.58 -18.22 -17.66
CA ALA A 145 4.16 -18.42 -17.34
C ALA A 145 3.39 -17.11 -17.06
N GLY A 146 4.02 -15.95 -17.24
CA GLY A 146 3.48 -14.66 -16.82
C GLY A 146 3.72 -14.36 -15.33
N PHE A 147 4.61 -15.09 -14.67
CA PHE A 147 5.07 -14.73 -13.33
C PHE A 147 6.01 -13.52 -13.42
N ILE A 148 5.85 -12.58 -12.50
CA ILE A 148 6.73 -11.41 -12.40
C ILE A 148 7.61 -11.60 -11.17
N ASN A 149 8.88 -11.90 -11.38
CA ASN A 149 9.88 -12.04 -10.34
C ASN A 149 10.40 -10.66 -9.94
N ILE A 150 10.52 -10.41 -8.64
CA ILE A 150 10.88 -9.11 -8.07
C ILE A 150 12.04 -9.31 -7.11
N THR A 151 13.19 -8.74 -7.44
CA THR A 151 14.37 -8.67 -6.59
C THR A 151 14.45 -7.29 -5.96
N LEU A 152 14.62 -7.23 -4.65
CA LEU A 152 14.73 -5.98 -3.91
C LEU A 152 16.05 -5.28 -4.24
N ASN A 153 16.00 -3.96 -4.19
CA ASN A 153 17.19 -3.13 -4.29
C ASN A 153 18.07 -3.33 -3.03
N LYS A 154 19.37 -3.59 -3.22
CA LYS A 154 20.31 -3.88 -2.11
C LYS A 154 20.53 -2.67 -1.22
N GLU A 155 20.56 -1.46 -1.77
CA GLU A 155 20.65 -0.22 -1.02
C GLU A 155 19.41 0.00 -0.14
N PHE A 156 18.21 -0.32 -0.64
CA PHE A 156 16.98 -0.28 0.14
C PHE A 156 17.01 -1.24 1.32
N VAL A 157 17.44 -2.49 1.09
CA VAL A 157 17.56 -3.50 2.15
C VAL A 157 18.58 -3.05 3.20
N SER A 158 19.75 -2.56 2.76
CA SER A 158 20.81 -2.08 3.66
C SER A 158 20.35 -0.92 4.53
N LYS A 159 19.62 0.06 3.94
CA LYS A 159 19.01 1.16 4.69
C LYS A 159 17.96 0.68 5.69
N SER A 160 17.18 -0.33 5.32
CA SER A 160 16.16 -0.91 6.19
C SER A 160 16.79 -1.61 7.41
N ILE A 161 17.87 -2.37 7.19
CA ILE A 161 18.64 -3.01 8.28
C ILE A 161 19.26 -1.95 9.18
N LEU A 162 19.91 -0.93 8.60
CA LEU A 162 20.50 0.15 9.38
C LEU A 162 19.46 0.83 10.28
N ASN A 163 18.27 1.13 9.74
CA ASN A 163 17.18 1.70 10.52
C ASN A 163 16.76 0.82 11.71
N VAL A 164 16.71 -0.50 11.54
CA VAL A 164 16.41 -1.44 12.63
C VAL A 164 17.48 -1.41 13.71
N VAL A 165 18.74 -1.38 13.31
CA VAL A 165 19.87 -1.36 14.25
C VAL A 165 19.92 -0.03 15.02
N THR A 166 19.64 1.09 14.37
CA THR A 166 19.71 2.42 15.00
C THR A 166 18.48 2.77 15.83
N ASN A 167 17.29 2.39 15.38
CA ASN A 167 16.02 2.85 15.96
C ASN A 167 15.22 1.73 16.68
N GLY A 168 15.74 0.50 16.64
CA GLY A 168 15.08 -0.69 17.15
C GLY A 168 14.00 -1.23 16.20
N VAL A 169 13.40 -2.35 16.59
CA VAL A 169 12.29 -2.96 15.84
C VAL A 169 11.00 -2.22 16.20
N ARG A 170 10.57 -1.31 15.32
CA ARG A 170 9.30 -0.60 15.42
C ARG A 170 8.44 -0.97 14.23
N VAL A 171 7.23 -1.46 14.45
CA VAL A 171 6.30 -1.81 13.36
C VAL A 171 5.32 -0.68 13.17
N GLN A 172 5.14 -0.22 11.93
CA GLN A 172 4.15 0.80 11.64
C GLN A 172 2.74 0.19 11.76
N SER A 173 1.89 0.83 12.58
CA SER A 173 0.47 0.47 12.61
C SER A 173 -0.15 0.72 11.25
N LEU A 174 -0.59 -0.35 10.59
CA LEU A 174 -1.39 -0.30 9.35
C LEU A 174 -2.85 0.12 9.62
N ALA A 175 -3.30 0.04 10.87
CA ALA A 175 -4.61 0.53 11.26
C ALA A 175 -4.59 2.06 11.24
N ASP A 176 -5.64 2.65 10.67
CA ASP A 176 -5.97 4.05 10.88
C ASP A 176 -5.98 4.28 12.40
N LYS A 177 -5.05 5.07 12.92
CA LYS A 177 -4.95 5.30 14.38
C LYS A 177 -6.23 5.93 14.93
N SER A 178 -7.08 6.48 14.05
CA SER A 178 -8.43 6.96 14.37
C SER A 178 -9.42 5.81 14.65
N ALA A 179 -9.25 4.66 13.99
CA ALA A 179 -10.00 3.45 14.24
C ALA A 179 -9.37 2.70 15.42
N ASN A 180 -9.66 3.19 16.64
CA ASN A 180 -9.31 2.54 17.90
C ASN A 180 -10.11 1.23 18.05
N ASN A 181 -9.78 0.24 17.22
CA ASN A 181 -10.49 -1.02 17.13
C ASN A 181 -10.29 -1.78 18.44
N ARG A 182 -11.39 -2.04 19.14
CA ARG A 182 -11.35 -2.86 20.36
C ARG A 182 -11.20 -4.32 19.96
N VAL A 183 -10.02 -4.89 20.24
CA VAL A 183 -9.77 -6.33 20.10
C VAL A 183 -9.88 -6.96 21.48
N VAL A 184 -10.83 -7.87 21.68
CA VAL A 184 -10.97 -8.65 22.92
C VAL A 184 -10.30 -10.00 22.69
N ILE A 185 -9.36 -10.35 23.56
CA ILE A 185 -8.68 -11.65 23.57
C ILE A 185 -9.14 -12.35 24.85
N ASP A 186 -10.06 -13.30 24.71
CA ASP A 186 -10.43 -14.23 25.78
C ASP A 186 -9.59 -15.49 25.63
N TYR A 187 -8.76 -15.79 26.62
CA TYR A 187 -7.83 -16.91 26.61
C TYR A 187 -7.71 -17.52 28.01
N SER A 188 -7.14 -18.73 28.08
CA SER A 188 -6.99 -19.56 29.28
C SER A 188 -8.31 -20.17 29.80
N ALA A 189 -9.31 -19.34 30.14
CA ALA A 189 -10.64 -19.76 30.62
C ALA A 189 -10.67 -21.07 31.46
N PRO A 190 -9.85 -21.20 32.53
CA PRO A 190 -9.78 -22.44 33.29
C PRO A 190 -11.06 -22.66 34.10
N ASN A 191 -11.39 -23.93 34.34
CA ASN A 191 -12.56 -24.30 35.13
C ASN A 191 -12.27 -24.19 36.63
N ILE A 192 -13.11 -23.44 37.35
CA ILE A 192 -13.05 -23.38 38.81
C ILE A 192 -13.31 -24.79 39.38
N ALA A 193 -12.52 -25.18 40.40
CA ALA A 193 -12.58 -26.48 41.07
C ALA A 193 -12.20 -27.70 40.19
N LYS A 194 -11.53 -27.49 39.05
CA LYS A 194 -10.84 -28.54 38.29
C LYS A 194 -9.39 -28.16 38.07
N GLU A 195 -8.50 -29.15 38.03
CA GLU A 195 -7.13 -28.93 37.59
C GLU A 195 -7.12 -28.45 36.14
N MET A 196 -6.30 -27.44 35.87
CA MET A 196 -6.07 -26.94 34.52
C MET A 196 -5.21 -27.95 33.76
N HIS A 197 -5.68 -28.39 32.58
CA HIS A 197 -4.87 -29.23 31.70
C HIS A 197 -3.91 -28.37 30.87
N VAL A 198 -2.96 -29.02 30.18
CA VAL A 198 -1.90 -28.38 29.37
C VAL A 198 -2.39 -27.68 28.09
N GLY A 199 -3.70 -27.43 27.97
CA GLY A 199 -4.33 -26.85 26.78
C GLY A 199 -4.69 -25.40 26.96
#